data_AF-A0A8H3FBW2-F1
#
_entry.id   AF-A0A8H3FBW2-F1
#
_cell.length_a   1.000
_cell.length_b   1.000
_cell.length_c   1.000
_cell.angle_alpha   90.00
_cell.angle_beta   90.00
_cell.angle_gamma   90.00
#
_symmetry.space_group_name_H-M   'P 1'
#
loop_
_entity.id
_entity.type
_entity.pdbx_description
1 polymer ?
#
loop_
_entity_poly.entity_id
_entity_poly.type
_entity_poly.pdbx_seq_one_letter_code
_entity_poly.pdbx_strand_id
1 'polypeptide(L)'
;MKRQIPDPTNGYVNYLDQADAQAQGLYQIQGNQVYIGVDYTSHLDPNGRGRNSVRLQSNPSYTHGLIIGDFQHIPSSACGSWPAFWTVGPNWPHSGEIDIIEGVNANAQNQMTLHTAPGCTVSVGPGGQAGTSIGDPNCGDGGGYNGCPVVNYLGTSYGTGFDAAGGGVYATQWTSQFIKIWYFPYNQIPADITNGNPNPDRWGTPSANFGGCNFDSFIFNQQIIFDVSGPTVSYDGESS
;
A
#
# COMPACT_ATOMS: atom_id res chain seq x y z
N MET A 1 -2.30 -5.99 15.53
CA MET A 1 -3.40 -6.73 14.88
C MET A 1 -4.61 -6.66 15.79
N LYS A 2 -5.77 -6.23 15.28
CA LYS A 2 -7.03 -6.18 16.04
C LYS A 2 -7.99 -7.23 15.48
N ARG A 3 -8.74 -7.90 16.38
CA ARG A 3 -9.64 -9.01 16.04
C ARG A 3 -10.84 -8.55 15.21
N GLN A 4 -11.19 -9.31 14.17
CA GLN A 4 -12.50 -9.29 13.50
C GLN A 4 -13.04 -7.90 13.13
N ILE A 5 -12.19 -7.06 12.55
CA ILE A 5 -12.65 -5.84 11.90
C ILE A 5 -13.21 -6.21 10.52
N PRO A 6 -14.43 -5.76 10.15
CA PRO A 6 -14.89 -5.82 8.77
C PRO A 6 -13.87 -5.15 7.85
N ASP A 7 -13.69 -5.68 6.65
CA ASP A 7 -12.80 -5.06 5.69
C ASP A 7 -13.41 -3.74 5.18
N PRO A 8 -12.76 -2.59 5.36
CA PRO A 8 -13.31 -1.29 4.95
C PRO A 8 -13.60 -1.19 3.45
N THR A 9 -12.93 -2.00 2.63
CA THR A 9 -13.14 -2.09 1.17
C THR A 9 -14.13 -3.19 0.76
N ASN A 10 -14.81 -3.82 1.72
CA ASN A 10 -15.79 -4.91 1.53
C ASN A 10 -15.21 -6.14 0.81
N GLY A 11 -13.93 -6.45 1.02
CA GLY A 11 -13.31 -7.65 0.47
C GLY A 11 -13.80 -8.94 1.13
N TYR A 12 -13.74 -10.03 0.36
CA TYR A 12 -13.99 -11.40 0.83
C TYR A 12 -12.83 -11.94 1.69
N VAL A 13 -12.64 -11.33 2.86
CA VAL A 13 -11.51 -11.58 3.78
C VAL A 13 -11.96 -11.63 5.24
N ASN A 14 -11.34 -12.50 6.03
CA ASN A 14 -11.52 -12.60 7.46
C ASN A 14 -10.22 -12.25 8.19
N TYR A 15 -10.11 -11.01 8.71
CA TYR A 15 -8.93 -10.57 9.45
C TYR A 15 -8.86 -11.19 10.85
N LEU A 16 -7.79 -11.96 11.09
CA LEU A 16 -7.51 -12.60 12.36
C LEU A 16 -6.81 -11.67 13.34
N ASP A 17 -6.94 -11.97 14.64
CA ASP A 17 -6.05 -11.39 15.63
C ASP A 17 -4.68 -12.06 15.62
N GLN A 18 -3.75 -11.50 16.41
CA GLN A 18 -2.37 -11.98 16.42
C GLN A 18 -2.25 -13.44 16.88
N ALA A 19 -3.00 -13.85 17.91
CA ALA A 19 -2.87 -15.20 18.45
C ALA A 19 -3.36 -16.24 17.44
N ASP A 20 -4.51 -15.98 16.80
CA ASP A 20 -5.07 -16.86 15.77
C ASP A 20 -4.18 -16.89 14.52
N ALA A 21 -3.65 -15.73 14.09
CA ALA A 21 -2.73 -15.65 12.97
C ALA A 21 -1.43 -16.43 13.22
N GLN A 22 -0.88 -16.39 14.44
CA GLN A 22 0.30 -17.19 14.80
C GLN A 22 -0.02 -18.68 14.83
N ALA A 23 -1.15 -19.06 15.42
CA ALA A 23 -1.59 -20.45 15.50
C ALA A 23 -1.81 -21.08 14.11
N GLN A 24 -2.24 -20.27 13.13
CA GLN A 24 -2.46 -20.69 11.74
C GLN A 24 -1.23 -20.44 10.84
N GLY A 25 -0.12 -19.93 11.39
CA GLY A 25 1.11 -19.66 10.61
C GLY A 25 1.00 -18.49 9.63
N LEU A 26 -0.01 -17.63 9.76
CA LEU A 26 -0.21 -16.44 8.91
C LEU A 26 0.65 -15.24 9.37
N TYR A 27 1.17 -15.29 10.59
CA TYR A 27 2.14 -14.32 11.11
C TYR A 27 3.27 -15.05 11.83
N GLN A 28 4.51 -14.83 11.39
CA GLN A 28 5.69 -15.46 11.96
C GLN A 28 6.88 -14.50 11.98
N ILE A 29 7.77 -14.68 12.95
CA ILE A 29 9.11 -14.09 12.92
C ILE A 29 10.07 -15.19 12.46
N GLN A 30 10.71 -14.97 11.31
CA GLN A 30 11.63 -15.92 10.69
C GLN A 30 13.03 -15.28 10.66
N GLY A 31 13.86 -15.58 11.66
CA GLY A 31 15.15 -14.92 11.82
C GLY A 31 15.00 -13.42 12.07
N ASN A 32 15.52 -12.60 11.14
CA ASN A 32 15.39 -11.13 11.15
C ASN A 32 14.25 -10.60 10.29
N GLN A 33 13.38 -11.48 9.78
CA GLN A 33 12.27 -11.13 8.90
C GLN A 33 10.92 -11.38 9.56
N VAL A 34 9.93 -10.61 9.14
CA VAL A 34 8.53 -10.80 9.50
C VAL A 34 7.82 -11.41 8.32
N TYR A 35 7.20 -12.57 8.52
CA TYR A 35 6.30 -13.18 7.55
C TYR A 35 4.86 -12.82 7.88
N ILE A 36 4.13 -12.39 6.85
CA ILE A 36 2.72 -12.00 6.89
C ILE A 36 2.08 -12.63 5.67
N GLY A 37 1.09 -13.51 5.87
CA GLY A 37 0.47 -14.27 4.80
C GLY A 37 -1.04 -14.46 4.96
N VAL A 38 -1.60 -15.24 4.04
CA VAL A 38 -3.02 -15.60 3.99
C VAL A 38 -3.17 -17.12 4.07
N ASP A 39 -4.36 -17.60 4.43
CA ASP A 39 -4.67 -19.03 4.33
C ASP A 39 -4.70 -19.46 2.86
N TYR A 40 -3.84 -20.39 2.47
CA TYR A 40 -3.75 -20.95 1.12
C TYR A 40 -4.14 -22.43 1.04
N THR A 41 -4.75 -22.97 2.11
CA THR A 41 -5.04 -24.42 2.25
C THR A 41 -6.54 -24.73 2.29
N SER A 42 -7.34 -23.87 2.92
CA SER A 42 -8.77 -24.14 3.10
C SER A 42 -9.57 -23.91 1.82
N HIS A 43 -10.56 -24.79 1.60
CA HIS A 43 -11.66 -24.54 0.68
C HIS A 43 -12.76 -23.79 1.44
N LEU A 44 -13.22 -22.66 0.90
CA LEU A 44 -14.11 -21.75 1.60
C LEU A 44 -15.55 -21.90 1.10
N ASP A 45 -16.53 -21.68 1.97
CA ASP A 45 -17.92 -21.44 1.59
C ASP A 45 -18.01 -20.06 0.92
N PRO A 46 -18.43 -19.92 -0.36
CA PRO A 46 -18.52 -18.63 -1.04
C PRO A 46 -19.35 -17.55 -0.33
N ASN A 47 -20.27 -17.95 0.55
CA ASN A 47 -21.11 -17.03 1.34
C ASN A 47 -20.58 -16.78 2.75
N GLY A 48 -19.38 -17.32 3.07
CA GLY A 48 -18.74 -17.21 4.36
C GLY A 48 -18.09 -15.84 4.60
N ARG A 49 -17.20 -15.79 5.59
CA ARG A 49 -16.54 -14.55 6.02
C ARG A 49 -15.36 -14.14 5.14
N GLY A 50 -14.97 -14.97 4.17
CA GLY A 50 -13.75 -14.74 3.40
C GLY A 50 -12.54 -15.54 3.87
N ARG A 51 -11.46 -15.41 3.11
CA ARG A 51 -10.18 -16.08 3.37
C ARG A 51 -9.51 -15.47 4.59
N ASN A 52 -8.94 -16.29 5.47
CA ASN A 52 -8.20 -15.77 6.61
C ASN A 52 -6.96 -15.00 6.14
N SER A 53 -6.80 -13.80 6.68
CA SER A 53 -5.70 -12.89 6.40
C SER A 53 -5.41 -12.06 7.66
N VAL A 54 -4.49 -11.12 7.56
CA VAL A 54 -4.13 -10.19 8.62
C VAL A 54 -4.07 -8.76 8.10
N ARG A 55 -4.48 -7.83 8.96
CA ARG A 55 -4.30 -6.38 8.77
C ARG A 55 -3.53 -5.83 9.96
N LEU A 56 -2.34 -5.34 9.69
CA LEU A 56 -1.46 -4.72 10.68
C LEU A 56 -1.60 -3.21 10.58
N GLN A 57 -1.56 -2.54 11.73
CA GLN A 57 -1.63 -1.09 11.82
C GLN A 57 -0.63 -0.64 12.86
N SER A 58 0.18 0.37 12.52
CA SER A 58 1.11 0.97 13.48
C SER A 58 0.34 1.58 14.65
N ASN A 59 0.87 1.44 15.87
CA ASN A 59 0.34 2.15 17.03
C ASN A 59 0.54 3.68 16.91
N PRO A 60 1.75 4.19 16.60
CA PRO A 60 1.93 5.62 16.37
C PRO A 60 1.30 6.04 15.05
N SER A 61 0.89 7.31 15.01
CA SER A 61 0.57 8.05 13.79
C SER A 61 1.66 9.09 13.50
N TYR A 62 1.78 9.49 12.24
CA TYR A 62 2.81 10.40 11.76
C TYR A 62 2.18 11.52 10.93
N THR A 63 2.77 12.72 11.02
CA THR A 63 2.54 13.81 10.07
C THR A 63 3.89 14.20 9.52
N HIS A 64 4.10 13.95 8.22
CA HIS A 64 5.40 13.98 7.54
C HIS A 64 6.34 12.85 7.95
N GLY A 65 7.39 12.67 7.14
CA GLY A 65 8.48 11.77 7.47
C GLY A 65 9.09 11.10 6.24
N LEU A 66 9.99 10.18 6.53
CA LEU A 66 10.57 9.25 5.57
C LEU A 66 10.20 7.84 6.01
N ILE A 67 9.32 7.19 5.27
CA ILE A 67 8.86 5.82 5.51
C ILE A 67 9.63 4.92 4.55
N ILE A 68 10.29 3.89 5.06
CA ILE A 68 11.07 2.94 4.24
C ILE A 68 10.61 1.53 4.58
N GLY A 69 10.13 0.79 3.59
CA GLY A 69 9.84 -0.64 3.66
C GLY A 69 10.83 -1.41 2.79
N ASP A 70 11.56 -2.34 3.41
CA ASP A 70 12.44 -3.30 2.73
C ASP A 70 11.74 -4.67 2.70
N PHE A 71 11.44 -5.15 1.50
CA PHE A 71 10.67 -6.36 1.28
C PHE A 71 11.47 -7.35 0.46
N GLN A 72 11.71 -8.52 1.03
CA GLN A 72 12.21 -9.66 0.26
C GLN A 72 11.12 -10.24 -0.65
N HIS A 73 9.86 -10.17 -0.22
CA HIS A 73 8.71 -10.73 -0.90
C HIS A 73 7.47 -9.90 -0.57
N ILE A 74 6.56 -9.74 -1.54
CA ILE A 74 5.21 -9.19 -1.38
C ILE A 74 4.20 -10.18 -1.95
N PRO A 75 2.89 -10.10 -1.65
CA PRO A 75 1.94 -11.05 -2.21
C PRO A 75 1.98 -11.05 -3.74
N SER A 76 2.10 -12.24 -4.33
CA SER A 76 2.30 -12.40 -5.77
C SER A 76 1.07 -11.96 -6.57
N SER A 77 1.25 -11.76 -7.88
CA SER A 77 0.18 -11.34 -8.79
C SER A 77 -0.84 -12.47 -8.98
N ALA A 78 -1.88 -12.51 -8.13
CA ALA A 78 -2.85 -13.60 -8.06
C ALA A 78 -4.29 -13.09 -8.18
N CYS A 79 -5.12 -13.75 -8.99
CA CYS A 79 -6.53 -13.40 -9.13
C CYS A 79 -7.26 -13.39 -7.77
N GLY A 80 -8.03 -12.34 -7.52
CA GLY A 80 -8.75 -12.14 -6.26
C GLY A 80 -7.90 -11.62 -5.10
N SER A 81 -6.57 -11.46 -5.23
CA SER A 81 -5.79 -10.79 -4.18
C SER A 81 -5.82 -9.27 -4.33
N TRP A 82 -5.84 -8.56 -3.22
CA TRP A 82 -5.63 -7.11 -3.15
C TRP A 82 -4.71 -6.80 -1.95
N PRO A 83 -3.39 -6.93 -2.13
CA PRO A 83 -2.43 -6.56 -1.09
C PRO A 83 -2.10 -5.07 -1.12
N ALA A 84 -1.80 -4.53 0.06
CA ALA A 84 -1.39 -3.14 0.20
C ALA A 84 -0.35 -2.92 1.30
N PHE A 85 0.62 -2.05 1.02
CA PHE A 85 1.45 -1.33 1.98
C PHE A 85 1.17 0.16 1.81
N TRP A 86 0.57 0.76 2.83
CA TRP A 86 -0.05 2.07 2.70
C TRP A 86 -0.11 2.79 4.03
N THR A 87 -0.58 4.03 4.00
CA THR A 87 -0.87 4.78 5.21
C THR A 87 -2.25 5.38 5.16
N VAL A 88 -2.92 5.48 6.31
CA VAL A 88 -4.25 6.09 6.40
C VAL A 88 -4.41 6.97 7.62
N GLY A 89 -5.05 8.12 7.42
CA GLY A 89 -5.42 9.05 8.47
C GLY A 89 -6.80 8.75 9.05
N PRO A 90 -7.18 9.39 10.17
CA PRO A 90 -8.53 9.26 10.68
C PRO A 90 -9.56 9.87 9.72
N ASN A 91 -10.84 9.50 9.83
CA ASN A 91 -11.93 10.15 9.08
C ASN A 91 -11.72 10.15 7.54
N TRP A 92 -11.34 9.00 6.97
CA TRP A 92 -11.16 8.85 5.53
C TRP A 92 -12.37 9.38 4.72
N PRO A 93 -12.16 10.10 3.61
CA PRO A 93 -10.86 10.44 2.99
C PRO A 93 -10.31 11.80 3.48
N HIS A 94 -10.89 12.42 4.51
CA HIS A 94 -10.61 13.82 4.89
C HIS A 94 -9.25 14.04 5.55
N SER A 95 -8.66 13.00 6.15
CA SER A 95 -7.26 13.05 6.59
C SER A 95 -6.32 12.28 5.67
N GLY A 96 -6.84 11.83 4.52
CA GLY A 96 -6.09 11.27 3.42
C GLY A 96 -5.49 9.88 3.66
N GLU A 97 -4.94 9.35 2.57
CA GLU A 97 -4.36 8.03 2.43
C GLU A 97 -3.24 8.06 1.38
N ILE A 98 -2.20 7.27 1.61
CA ILE A 98 -1.04 7.12 0.71
C ILE A 98 -0.83 5.64 0.45
N ASP A 99 -1.14 5.18 -0.76
CA ASP A 99 -0.84 3.83 -1.21
C ASP A 99 0.55 3.79 -1.81
N ILE A 100 1.44 3.08 -1.12
CA ILE A 100 2.87 3.00 -1.46
C ILE A 100 3.12 1.79 -2.35
N ILE A 101 2.54 0.64 -1.96
CA ILE A 101 2.49 -0.57 -2.78
C ILE A 101 1.03 -1.03 -2.80
N GLU A 102 0.42 -1.06 -3.97
CA GLU A 102 -0.94 -1.54 -4.16
C GLU A 102 -1.10 -2.16 -5.55
N GLY A 103 -1.88 -3.23 -5.60
CA GLY A 103 -2.37 -3.81 -6.85
C GLY A 103 -3.51 -4.78 -6.58
N VAL A 104 -4.25 -5.10 -7.63
CA VAL A 104 -5.36 -6.06 -7.56
C VAL A 104 -5.14 -7.19 -8.54
N ASN A 105 -5.68 -8.37 -8.24
CA ASN A 105 -5.67 -9.51 -9.15
C ASN A 105 -4.26 -9.81 -9.71
N ALA A 106 -4.16 -9.95 -11.03
CA ALA A 106 -2.93 -10.25 -11.76
C ALA A 106 -2.13 -9.00 -12.17
N ASN A 107 -2.33 -7.84 -11.52
CA ASN A 107 -1.48 -6.67 -11.75
C ASN A 107 0.00 -7.05 -11.60
N ALA A 108 0.81 -6.64 -12.59
CA ALA A 108 2.25 -6.93 -12.63
C ALA A 108 3.11 -5.68 -12.38
N GLN A 109 2.46 -4.53 -12.20
CA GLN A 109 3.07 -3.24 -11.95
C GLN A 109 2.43 -2.60 -10.73
N ASN A 110 3.24 -1.91 -9.93
CA ASN A 110 2.76 -1.21 -8.76
C ASN A 110 1.97 0.03 -9.17
N GLN A 111 0.85 0.27 -8.48
CA GLN A 111 0.11 1.52 -8.52
C GLN A 111 0.31 2.24 -7.19
N MET A 112 0.85 3.46 -7.25
CA MET A 112 0.95 4.34 -6.09
C MET A 112 -0.14 5.40 -6.19
N THR A 113 -0.97 5.55 -5.17
CA THR A 113 -2.15 6.41 -5.22
C THR A 113 -2.20 7.31 -4.00
N LEU A 114 -2.67 8.55 -4.16
CA LEU A 114 -3.14 9.34 -3.02
C LEU A 114 -4.66 9.43 -3.09
N HIS A 115 -5.30 9.28 -1.93
CA HIS A 115 -6.72 9.55 -1.76
C HIS A 115 -6.90 10.68 -0.75
N THR A 116 -7.74 11.66 -1.07
CA THR A 116 -7.98 12.84 -0.22
C THR A 116 -9.45 13.23 -0.24
N ALA A 117 -9.85 14.19 0.61
CA ALA A 117 -11.06 14.95 0.36
C ALA A 117 -10.96 15.73 -0.98
N PRO A 118 -12.09 16.09 -1.61
CA PRO A 118 -12.08 16.91 -2.82
C PRO A 118 -11.30 18.22 -2.66
N GLY A 119 -10.48 18.57 -3.66
CA GLY A 119 -9.75 19.84 -3.70
C GLY A 119 -8.22 19.74 -3.70
N CYS A 120 -7.67 18.54 -3.60
CA CYS A 120 -6.24 18.29 -3.78
C CYS A 120 -5.94 17.84 -5.21
N THR A 121 -5.66 18.77 -6.11
CA THR A 121 -5.23 18.46 -7.48
C THR A 121 -3.71 18.48 -7.57
N VAL A 122 -3.12 17.33 -7.89
CA VAL A 122 -1.67 17.19 -7.97
C VAL A 122 -1.13 17.45 -9.38
N SER A 123 0.15 17.76 -9.42
CA SER A 123 0.95 17.81 -10.64
C SER A 123 2.30 17.16 -10.37
N VAL A 124 3.04 16.81 -11.43
CA VAL A 124 4.39 16.27 -11.27
C VAL A 124 5.30 17.33 -10.67
N GLY A 125 5.83 17.05 -9.48
CA GLY A 125 6.73 17.96 -8.77
C GLY A 125 8.06 18.20 -9.50
N PRO A 126 8.84 19.23 -9.06
CA PRO A 126 10.18 19.46 -9.59
C PRO A 126 11.07 18.22 -9.50
N GLY A 127 11.91 18.02 -10.52
CA GLY A 127 12.74 16.81 -10.66
C GLY A 127 12.05 15.66 -11.42
N GLY A 128 10.75 15.79 -11.72
CA GLY A 128 10.02 14.80 -12.51
C GLY A 128 9.66 13.54 -11.73
N GLN A 129 9.12 12.55 -12.45
CA GLN A 129 8.84 11.21 -11.96
C GLN A 129 9.13 10.19 -13.08
N ALA A 130 9.45 8.95 -12.71
CA ALA A 130 9.71 7.86 -13.66
C ALA A 130 8.44 7.06 -14.02
N GLY A 131 7.46 7.01 -13.11
CA GLY A 131 6.15 6.41 -13.37
C GLY A 131 5.22 7.33 -14.15
N THR A 132 4.06 6.82 -14.53
CA THR A 132 3.07 7.55 -15.34
C THR A 132 1.83 7.82 -14.52
N SER A 133 1.43 9.08 -14.39
CA SER A 133 0.11 9.44 -13.85
C SER A 133 -0.97 8.94 -14.79
N ILE A 134 -1.96 8.24 -14.25
CA ILE A 134 -3.14 7.78 -14.98
C ILE A 134 -4.39 8.33 -14.29
N GLY A 135 -5.48 8.51 -15.04
CA GLY A 135 -6.73 9.05 -14.47
C GLY A 135 -6.70 10.55 -14.17
N ASP A 136 -7.56 10.98 -13.24
CA ASP A 136 -7.73 12.38 -12.86
C ASP A 136 -6.62 12.83 -11.88
N PRO A 137 -6.00 14.02 -12.06
CA PRO A 137 -5.03 14.54 -11.10
C PRO A 137 -5.66 15.00 -9.76
N ASN A 138 -6.98 15.08 -9.63
CA ASN A 138 -7.67 15.37 -8.37
C ASN A 138 -7.71 14.11 -7.48
N CYS A 139 -6.91 14.10 -6.42
CA CYS A 139 -6.84 12.98 -5.48
C CYS A 139 -8.12 12.78 -4.65
N GLY A 140 -9.06 13.71 -4.71
CA GLY A 140 -10.41 13.55 -4.15
C GLY A 140 -11.49 13.18 -5.18
N ASP A 141 -11.10 12.81 -6.41
CA ASP A 141 -12.04 12.35 -7.44
C ASP A 141 -12.82 11.11 -6.98
N GLY A 142 -14.07 10.99 -7.46
CA GLY A 142 -14.97 9.93 -7.03
C GLY A 142 -15.27 9.96 -5.52
N GLY A 143 -15.14 11.10 -4.85
CA GLY A 143 -15.29 11.19 -3.39
C GLY A 143 -14.11 10.61 -2.63
N GLY A 144 -12.93 10.56 -3.26
CA GLY A 144 -11.72 9.96 -2.72
C GLY A 144 -11.52 8.52 -3.15
N TYR A 145 -12.51 7.81 -3.73
CA TYR A 145 -12.33 6.40 -4.10
C TYR A 145 -11.42 6.17 -5.33
N ASN A 146 -11.38 7.13 -6.27
CA ASN A 146 -10.53 6.98 -7.46
C ASN A 146 -9.09 7.39 -7.19
N GLY A 147 -8.89 8.37 -6.31
CA GLY A 147 -7.58 8.94 -6.01
C GLY A 147 -6.88 9.53 -7.23
N CYS A 148 -5.58 9.73 -7.13
CA CYS A 148 -4.72 10.21 -8.20
C CYS A 148 -3.53 9.25 -8.43
N PRO A 149 -3.72 8.17 -9.22
CA PRO A 149 -2.74 7.09 -9.33
C PRO A 149 -1.55 7.40 -10.24
N VAL A 150 -0.40 6.85 -9.87
CA VAL A 150 0.84 6.79 -10.66
C VAL A 150 1.29 5.34 -10.77
N VAL A 151 1.47 4.85 -12.00
CA VAL A 151 1.91 3.46 -12.25
C VAL A 151 3.42 3.42 -12.50
N ASN A 152 4.11 2.51 -11.81
CA ASN A 152 5.51 2.18 -12.10
C ASN A 152 5.57 0.98 -13.07
N TYR A 153 5.82 1.25 -14.36
CA TYR A 153 5.83 0.24 -15.41
C TYR A 153 7.03 -0.72 -15.43
N LEU A 154 7.98 -0.61 -14.48
CA LEU A 154 9.01 -1.62 -14.33
C LEU A 154 8.36 -2.96 -13.98
N GLY A 155 8.69 -4.02 -14.73
CA GLY A 155 8.14 -5.37 -14.50
C GLY A 155 8.56 -6.01 -13.18
N THR A 156 9.45 -5.36 -12.42
CA THR A 156 9.87 -5.79 -11.07
C THR A 156 9.26 -4.93 -9.97
N SER A 157 8.40 -3.96 -10.28
CA SER A 157 7.88 -3.03 -9.27
C SER A 157 6.86 -3.69 -8.34
N TYR A 158 6.26 -4.82 -8.73
CA TYR A 158 5.17 -5.44 -7.98
C TYR A 158 5.06 -6.96 -8.17
N GLY A 159 4.41 -7.61 -7.20
CA GLY A 159 3.96 -9.00 -7.23
C GLY A 159 5.04 -9.99 -7.66
N THR A 160 4.67 -10.91 -8.55
CA THR A 160 5.53 -12.03 -8.96
C THR A 160 6.88 -11.55 -9.55
N GLY A 161 6.88 -10.43 -10.26
CA GLY A 161 8.10 -9.87 -10.86
C GLY A 161 9.03 -9.23 -9.82
N PHE A 162 8.46 -8.62 -8.78
CA PHE A 162 9.21 -8.11 -7.63
C PHE A 162 9.89 -9.25 -6.87
N ASP A 163 9.14 -10.30 -6.56
CA ASP A 163 9.65 -11.47 -5.83
C ASP A 163 10.75 -12.20 -6.62
N ALA A 164 10.54 -12.39 -7.93
CA ALA A 164 11.52 -13.03 -8.81
C ALA A 164 12.82 -12.22 -8.97
N ALA A 165 12.77 -10.90 -8.78
CA ALA A 165 13.94 -10.02 -8.78
C ALA A 165 14.69 -9.98 -7.43
N GLY A 166 14.22 -10.74 -6.43
CA GLY A 166 14.79 -10.75 -5.08
C GLY A 166 14.25 -9.65 -4.17
N GLY A 167 13.15 -9.01 -4.56
CA GLY A 167 12.50 -7.95 -3.82
C GLY A 167 13.11 -6.57 -4.00
N GLY A 168 13.03 -5.73 -2.97
CA GLY A 168 13.53 -4.36 -3.02
C GLY A 168 12.95 -3.46 -1.93
N VAL A 169 13.28 -2.18 -2.05
CA VAL A 169 12.90 -1.14 -1.09
C VAL A 169 11.90 -0.18 -1.73
N TYR A 170 10.82 0.10 -1.01
CA TYR A 170 9.95 1.25 -1.26
C TYR A 170 10.20 2.31 -0.20
N ALA A 171 10.46 3.55 -0.64
CA ALA A 171 10.70 4.67 0.24
C ALA A 171 9.76 5.83 -0.09
N THR A 172 9.11 6.40 0.92
CA THR A 172 8.16 7.51 0.78
C THR A 172 8.63 8.69 1.60
N GLN A 173 8.98 9.78 0.93
CA GLN A 173 9.25 11.06 1.58
C GLN A 173 8.00 11.92 1.51
N TRP A 174 7.46 12.27 2.66
CA TRP A 174 6.25 13.06 2.80
C TRP A 174 6.55 14.36 3.55
N THR A 175 6.25 15.48 2.90
CA THR A 175 6.40 16.85 3.42
C THR A 175 5.12 17.64 3.18
N SER A 176 5.08 18.90 3.61
CA SER A 176 3.97 19.81 3.30
C SER A 176 3.87 20.19 1.81
N GLN A 177 4.95 20.04 1.04
CA GLN A 177 5.03 20.49 -0.36
C GLN A 177 4.90 19.36 -1.38
N PHE A 178 5.31 18.15 -1.00
CA PHE A 178 5.30 17.00 -1.89
C PHE A 178 5.21 15.68 -1.13
N ILE A 179 4.74 14.67 -1.85
CA ILE A 179 4.89 13.26 -1.50
C ILE A 179 5.62 12.58 -2.66
N LYS A 180 6.78 12.00 -2.36
CA LYS A 180 7.60 11.27 -3.35
C LYS A 180 7.74 9.82 -2.93
N ILE A 181 7.62 8.92 -3.88
CA ILE A 181 7.74 7.47 -3.67
C ILE A 181 8.80 6.93 -4.63
N TRP A 182 9.81 6.26 -4.08
CA TRP A 182 10.85 5.56 -4.83
C TRP A 182 10.66 4.06 -4.71
N TYR A 183 10.99 3.35 -5.78
CA TYR A 183 11.24 1.91 -5.77
C TYR A 183 12.70 1.67 -6.13
N PHE A 184 13.42 0.94 -5.28
CA PHE A 184 14.76 0.47 -5.56
C PHE A 184 14.74 -1.06 -5.64
N PRO A 185 15.04 -1.69 -6.79
CA PRO A 185 15.21 -3.13 -6.84
C PRO A 185 16.37 -3.56 -5.94
N TYR A 186 16.35 -4.80 -5.47
CA TYR A 186 17.33 -5.35 -4.52
C TYR A 186 18.80 -4.98 -4.81
N ASN A 187 19.21 -4.99 -6.08
CA ASN A 187 20.58 -4.70 -6.50
C ASN A 187 20.90 -3.20 -6.71
N GLN A 188 19.96 -2.30 -6.44
CA GLN A 188 20.10 -0.85 -6.59
C GLN A 188 19.67 -0.08 -5.32
N ILE A 189 19.55 -0.76 -4.18
CA ILE A 189 19.23 -0.10 -2.91
C ILE A 189 20.37 0.87 -2.56
N PRO A 190 20.08 2.17 -2.35
CA PRO A 190 21.07 3.15 -1.93
C PRO A 190 21.79 2.74 -0.64
N ALA A 191 23.13 2.86 -0.63
CA ALA A 191 23.94 2.43 0.51
C ALA A 191 23.67 3.23 1.79
N ASP A 192 23.16 4.46 1.67
CA ASP A 192 22.79 5.28 2.82
C ASP A 192 21.53 4.74 3.52
N ILE A 193 20.62 4.07 2.82
CA ILE A 193 19.50 3.31 3.42
C ILE A 193 20.07 2.13 4.22
N THR A 194 20.92 1.30 3.62
CA THR A 194 21.45 0.09 4.29
C THR A 194 22.40 0.41 5.45
N ASN A 195 23.07 1.57 5.41
CA ASN A 195 23.88 2.09 6.51
C ASN A 195 23.08 2.84 7.58
N GLY A 196 21.75 2.95 7.44
CA GLY A 196 20.86 3.58 8.44
C GLY A 196 20.97 5.11 8.51
N ASN A 197 21.46 5.78 7.46
CA ASN A 197 21.56 7.23 7.37
C ASN A 197 20.98 7.76 6.04
N PRO A 198 19.68 7.53 5.78
CA PRO A 198 19.07 7.81 4.48
C PRO A 198 19.03 9.31 4.14
N ASN A 199 19.37 9.64 2.89
CA ASN A 199 19.32 10.99 2.33
C ASN A 199 18.63 10.99 0.95
N PRO A 200 17.32 11.27 0.91
CA PRO A 200 16.54 11.29 -0.33
C PRO A 200 17.04 12.22 -1.44
N ASP A 201 17.77 13.29 -1.10
CA ASP A 201 18.26 14.26 -2.09
C ASP A 201 19.25 13.65 -3.10
N ARG A 202 19.78 12.45 -2.81
CA ARG A 202 20.75 11.74 -3.63
C ARG A 202 20.19 10.52 -4.36
N TRP A 203 18.91 10.22 -4.19
CA TRP A 203 18.30 9.00 -4.74
C TRP A 203 17.84 9.13 -6.19
N GLY A 204 17.91 10.34 -6.78
CA GLY A 204 17.50 10.59 -8.15
C GLY A 204 15.98 10.67 -8.30
N THR A 205 15.50 10.47 -9.54
CA THR A 205 14.10 10.63 -9.90
C THR A 205 13.21 9.58 -9.21
N PRO A 206 12.17 10.00 -8.46
CA PRO A 206 11.23 9.06 -7.83
C PRO A 206 10.31 8.36 -8.84
N SER A 207 9.72 7.24 -8.44
CA SER A 207 8.66 6.56 -9.19
C SER A 207 7.41 7.44 -9.29
N ALA A 208 7.01 8.09 -8.20
CA ALA A 208 5.91 9.06 -8.15
C ALA A 208 6.37 10.35 -7.46
N ASN A 209 5.94 11.51 -7.95
CA ASN A 209 6.29 12.83 -7.41
C ASN A 209 5.06 13.73 -7.36
N PHE A 210 4.23 13.54 -6.34
CA PHE A 210 3.01 14.31 -6.13
C PHE A 210 3.38 15.70 -5.58
N GLY A 211 3.15 16.74 -6.36
CA GLY A 211 3.30 18.15 -5.97
C GLY A 211 2.07 18.98 -6.31
N GLY A 212 2.11 20.29 -6.01
CA GLY A 212 1.08 21.25 -6.44
C GLY A 212 -0.18 21.31 -5.55
N CYS A 213 -0.25 20.50 -4.49
CA CYS A 213 -1.32 20.51 -3.50
C CYS A 213 -0.80 20.99 -2.13
N ASN A 214 -1.67 21.57 -1.30
CA ASN A 214 -1.37 21.85 0.11
C ASN A 214 -1.58 20.60 0.96
N PHE A 215 -0.61 19.68 0.95
CA PHE A 215 -0.78 18.36 1.55
C PHE A 215 -1.15 18.39 3.04
N ASP A 216 -0.71 19.40 3.79
CA ASP A 216 -1.03 19.52 5.23
C ASP A 216 -2.52 19.69 5.52
N SER A 217 -3.32 20.12 4.55
CA SER A 217 -4.78 20.22 4.68
C SER A 217 -5.53 18.95 4.33
N PHE A 218 -4.87 17.98 3.68
CA PHE A 218 -5.52 16.80 3.10
C PHE A 218 -4.98 15.48 3.64
N ILE A 219 -3.72 15.44 4.04
CA ILE A 219 -3.03 14.22 4.48
C ILE A 219 -2.30 14.55 5.78
N PHE A 220 -2.71 13.91 6.88
CA PHE A 220 -2.11 14.10 8.20
C PHE A 220 -2.47 12.95 9.15
N ASN A 221 -1.72 12.80 10.26
CA ASN A 221 -1.94 11.80 11.31
C ASN A 221 -2.09 10.36 10.79
N GLN A 222 -1.22 9.98 9.85
CA GLN A 222 -1.25 8.71 9.15
C GLN A 222 -0.73 7.56 9.99
N GLN A 223 -1.41 6.43 9.99
CA GLN A 223 -0.90 5.15 10.52
C GLN A 223 -0.52 4.24 9.36
N ILE A 224 0.58 3.49 9.52
CA ILE A 224 1.11 2.58 8.52
C ILE A 224 0.33 1.27 8.57
N ILE A 225 -0.10 0.77 7.42
CA ILE A 225 -0.88 -0.46 7.26
C ILE A 225 -0.14 -1.46 6.37
N PHE A 226 -0.26 -2.74 6.74
CA PHE A 226 0.00 -3.88 5.85
C PHE A 226 -1.22 -4.79 5.87
N ASP A 227 -1.75 -5.13 4.71
CA ASP A 227 -2.81 -6.13 4.60
C ASP A 227 -2.83 -6.85 3.25
N VAL A 228 -3.60 -7.93 3.22
CA VAL A 228 -3.99 -8.63 2.00
C VAL A 228 -5.48 -8.89 2.06
N SER A 229 -6.26 -8.14 1.29
CA SER A 229 -7.68 -8.38 1.13
C SER A 229 -7.98 -9.34 -0.03
N GLY A 230 -9.25 -9.74 -0.11
CA GLY A 230 -9.84 -10.52 -1.19
C GLY A 230 -10.61 -9.65 -2.19
N PRO A 231 -11.31 -10.26 -3.17
CA PRO A 231 -12.15 -9.51 -4.08
C PRO A 231 -13.30 -8.84 -3.33
N THR A 232 -13.69 -7.63 -3.75
CA THR A 232 -14.88 -6.95 -3.22
C THR A 232 -16.13 -7.77 -3.51
N VAL A 233 -16.96 -7.99 -2.50
CA VAL A 233 -18.25 -8.67 -2.63
C VAL A 233 -19.39 -7.68 -2.40
N SER A 234 -20.26 -7.51 -3.41
CA SER A 234 -21.56 -6.88 -3.19
C SER A 234 -22.53 -7.93 -2.65
N TYR A 235 -23.05 -7.70 -1.44
CA TYR A 235 -24.23 -8.44 -1.00
C TYR A 235 -25.43 -7.88 -1.74
N ASP A 236 -25.77 -8.47 -2.90
CA ASP A 236 -27.04 -8.22 -3.58
C ASP A 236 -28.14 -8.89 -2.75
N GLY A 237 -28.58 -8.20 -1.71
CA GLY A 237 -29.74 -8.55 -0.90
C GLY A 237 -31.03 -8.26 -1.66
N GLU A 238 -31.30 -8.99 -2.75
CA GLU A 238 -32.66 -9.16 -3.26
C GLU A 238 -33.13 -10.58 -2.93
N SER A 239 -33.94 -10.66 -1.87
CA SER A 239 -34.75 -11.82 -1.54
C SER A 239 -35.73 -12.13 -2.68
N SER A 240 -35.74 -13.38 -3.14
CA SER A 240 -36.86 -13.98 -3.89
C SER A 240 -38.17 -13.93 -3.10
#